data_AF-M7NRL8-F1
#
_entry.id   AF-M7NRL8-F1
#
_cell.length_a   1.000
_cell.length_b   1.000
_cell.length_c   1.000
_cell.angle_alpha   90.00
_cell.angle_beta   90.00
_cell.angle_gamma   90.00
#
_symmetry.space_group_name_H-M   'P 1'
#
loop_
_entity.id
_entity.type
_entity.pdbx_description
1 polymer ?
#
loop_
_entity_poly.entity_id
_entity_poly.type
_entity_poly.pdbx_seq_one_letter_code
_entity_poly.pdbx_strand_id
1 'polypeptide(L)'
;MELPPGIMLWIFWCIFSGKLIGILQKLYYQIRRRICYIQECPVNSVDFSRDRRKISLFLIIVYLLFIMCEFYVKSSQNFYEILKISPYSLSKGKLKTHFHKIALKIHPDKIKNGDATEFIRLRLAYNVLSNEKQRFAYERLGPSMIEWSKTVSLYEILFESIKPTFQFYGGIIFVSLVFNFLGIKPLKTFWYFYIIGLWFTLEVLSIIRSYPIFPFNFIFLRKLPFEFLTTIHTFLRIFLLAWSDIEFILFSEKNVIDISENSKKIFSLSSILLDESNHLLEMEYSCYGDKSVAKDRIKKRIKEVVLENQVNFELNRLKKLD
;
A
#
# COMPACT_ATOMS: atom_id res chain seq x y z
N MET A 1 21.67 17.33 -6.99
CA MET A 1 20.61 16.35 -7.31
C MET A 1 19.44 16.71 -6.43
N GLU A 2 18.60 17.65 -6.87
CA GLU A 2 17.45 18.09 -6.06
C GLU A 2 16.44 16.94 -6.02
N LEU A 3 16.17 16.42 -4.83
CA LEU A 3 15.10 15.45 -4.65
C LEU A 3 13.80 16.12 -5.10
N PRO A 4 13.00 15.48 -5.97
CA PRO A 4 11.72 16.02 -6.38
C PRO A 4 10.93 16.46 -5.14
N PRO A 5 10.28 17.64 -5.13
CA PRO A 5 9.60 18.18 -3.96
C PRO A 5 8.57 17.20 -3.36
N GLY A 6 8.02 16.30 -4.18
CA GLY A 6 7.14 15.23 -3.74
C GLY A 6 7.80 14.17 -2.84
N ILE A 7 9.10 13.88 -3.02
CA ILE A 7 9.84 12.93 -2.18
C ILE A 7 10.15 13.55 -0.82
N MET A 8 10.48 14.84 -0.77
CA MET A 8 10.69 15.56 0.50
C MET A 8 9.41 15.63 1.33
N LEU A 9 8.27 15.92 0.69
CA LEU A 9 6.95 15.87 1.35
C LEU A 9 6.62 14.47 1.86
N TRP A 10 6.98 13.43 1.10
CA TRP A 10 6.78 12.05 1.50
C TRP A 10 7.65 11.65 2.70
N ILE A 11 8.94 11.99 2.70
CA ILE A 11 9.85 11.76 3.84
C ILE A 11 9.33 12.47 5.10
N PHE A 12 8.93 13.74 4.97
CA PHE A 12 8.34 14.51 6.06
C PHE A 12 7.11 13.80 6.63
N TRP A 13 6.22 13.32 5.75
CA TRP A 13 5.02 12.63 6.21
C TRP A 13 5.31 11.28 6.84
N CYS A 14 6.26 10.49 6.35
CA CYS A 14 6.62 9.20 6.96
C CYS A 14 7.09 9.36 8.42
N ILE A 15 7.73 10.49 8.74
CA ILE A 15 8.18 10.83 10.09
C ILE A 15 7.03 11.41 10.93
N PHE A 16 6.18 12.22 10.31
CA PHE A 16 5.15 12.99 11.01
C PHE A 16 3.83 12.23 11.20
N SER A 17 3.47 11.30 10.31
CA SER A 17 2.17 10.62 10.32
C SER A 17 1.88 9.92 11.64
N GLY A 18 2.86 9.19 12.18
CA GLY A 18 2.73 8.50 13.47
C GLY A 18 2.46 9.46 14.64
N LYS A 19 3.09 10.64 14.64
CA LYS A 19 2.86 11.69 15.64
C LYS A 19 1.51 12.36 15.45
N LEU A 20 1.12 12.64 14.20
CA LEU A 20 -0.15 13.26 13.82
C LEU A 20 -1.33 12.42 14.29
N ILE A 21 -1.29 11.10 14.06
CA ILE A 21 -2.32 10.17 14.53
C ILE A 21 -2.43 10.19 16.06
N GLY A 22 -1.30 10.23 16.77
CA GLY A 22 -1.30 10.34 18.24
C GLY A 22 -1.92 11.65 18.74
N ILE A 23 -1.67 12.77 18.05
CA ILE A 23 -2.28 14.07 18.37
C ILE A 23 -3.79 14.03 18.12
N LEU A 24 -4.22 13.50 16.97
CA LEU A 24 -5.64 13.39 16.63
C LEU A 24 -6.37 12.44 17.57
N GLN A 25 -5.73 11.36 18.02
CA GLN A 25 -6.31 10.45 19.00
C GLN A 25 -6.51 11.13 20.35
N LYS A 26 -5.55 11.93 20.82
CA LYS A 26 -5.73 12.76 22.03
C LYS A 26 -6.87 13.76 21.87
N LEU A 27 -6.93 14.43 20.73
CA LEU A 27 -7.95 15.43 20.43
C LEU A 27 -9.35 14.79 20.34
N TYR A 28 -9.45 13.62 19.73
CA TYR A 28 -10.67 12.79 19.69
C TYR A 28 -11.15 12.44 21.09
N TYR A 29 -10.26 11.99 21.99
CA TYR A 29 -10.63 11.71 23.38
C TYR A 29 -10.99 12.96 24.18
N GLN A 30 -10.33 14.10 23.94
CA GLN A 30 -10.71 15.38 24.56
C GLN A 30 -12.12 15.81 24.15
N ILE A 31 -12.46 15.72 22.86
CA ILE A 31 -13.81 16.03 22.36
C ILE A 31 -14.84 15.05 22.94
N ARG A 32 -14.56 13.75 22.90
CA ARG A 32 -15.46 12.72 23.41
C ARG A 32 -15.72 12.86 24.91
N ARG A 33 -14.71 13.29 25.67
CA ARG A 33 -14.83 13.61 27.09
C ARG A 33 -15.78 14.79 27.34
N ARG A 34 -15.67 15.87 26.53
CA ARG A 34 -16.53 17.06 26.66
C ARG A 34 -18.00 16.78 26.31
N ILE A 35 -18.27 15.88 25.37
CA ILE A 35 -19.63 15.63 24.87
C ILE A 35 -20.33 14.49 25.61
N CYS A 36 -19.64 13.39 25.93
CA CYS A 36 -20.26 12.17 26.46
C CYS A 36 -19.78 11.74 27.85
N TYR A 37 -18.87 12.49 28.50
CA TYR A 37 -18.31 12.14 29.83
C TYR A 37 -17.73 10.72 29.95
N ILE A 38 -17.27 10.12 28.84
CA ILE A 38 -16.64 8.80 28.82
C ILE A 38 -15.16 8.94 29.17
N GLN A 39 -14.68 8.17 30.16
CA GLN A 39 -13.28 8.13 30.61
C GLN A 39 -12.36 7.59 29.50
N GLU A 40 -11.10 8.03 29.48
CA GLU A 40 -10.11 7.58 28.50
C GLU A 40 -9.82 6.08 28.61
N CYS A 41 -9.72 5.41 27.46
CA CYS A 41 -9.26 4.03 27.39
C CYS A 41 -7.77 3.95 27.75
N PRO A 42 -7.34 2.96 28.55
CA PRO A 42 -5.93 2.81 28.90
C PRO A 42 -5.09 2.48 27.66
N VAL A 43 -3.83 2.95 27.62
CA VAL A 43 -2.95 2.95 26.43
C VAL A 43 -2.68 1.56 25.84
N ASN A 44 -2.95 0.48 26.60
CA ASN A 44 -2.78 -0.90 26.18
C ASN A 44 -4.10 -1.68 25.97
N SER A 45 -5.26 -1.00 25.99
CA SER A 45 -6.52 -1.67 25.69
C SER A 45 -6.70 -1.91 24.19
N VAL A 46 -7.42 -2.98 23.88
CA VAL A 46 -7.82 -3.29 22.50
C VAL A 46 -8.60 -2.13 21.87
N ASP A 47 -9.37 -1.40 22.67
CA ASP A 47 -10.18 -0.28 22.19
C ASP A 47 -9.35 0.95 21.80
N PHE A 48 -8.25 1.24 22.52
CA PHE A 48 -7.29 2.28 22.13
C PHE A 48 -6.68 2.00 20.75
N SER A 49 -6.33 0.74 20.48
CA SER A 49 -5.81 0.33 19.16
C SER A 49 -6.88 0.42 18.06
N ARG A 50 -8.14 0.07 18.36
CA ARG A 50 -9.27 0.14 17.42
C ARG A 50 -9.58 1.59 17.02
N ASP A 51 -9.62 2.50 17.99
CA ASP A 51 -9.86 3.92 17.74
C ASP A 51 -8.75 4.53 16.89
N ARG A 52 -7.49 4.17 17.17
CA ARG A 52 -6.34 4.60 16.37
C ARG A 52 -6.47 4.15 14.91
N ARG A 53 -6.90 2.92 14.65
CA ARG A 53 -7.16 2.41 13.29
C ARG A 53 -8.27 3.17 12.58
N LYS A 54 -9.38 3.45 13.25
CA LYS A 54 -10.49 4.22 12.68
C LYS A 54 -10.05 5.62 12.27
N ILE A 55 -9.28 6.30 13.13
CA ILE A 55 -8.75 7.64 12.86
C ILE A 55 -7.78 7.61 11.67
N SER A 56 -6.89 6.61 11.59
CA SER A 56 -6.00 6.43 10.44
C SER A 56 -6.77 6.22 9.14
N LEU A 57 -7.78 5.33 9.15
CA LEU A 57 -8.61 5.08 7.97
C LEU A 57 -9.36 6.34 7.53
N PHE A 58 -9.91 7.10 8.47
CA PHE A 58 -10.57 8.37 8.18
C PHE A 58 -9.62 9.38 7.53
N LEU A 59 -8.41 9.53 8.06
CA LEU A 59 -7.37 10.38 7.48
C LEU A 59 -7.02 9.97 6.04
N ILE A 60 -6.84 8.68 5.80
CA ILE A 60 -6.55 8.15 4.46
C ILE A 60 -7.69 8.49 3.49
N ILE A 61 -8.94 8.32 3.91
CA ILE A 61 -10.12 8.62 3.07
C ILE A 61 -10.20 10.13 2.77
N VAL A 62 -10.04 11.00 3.77
CA VAL A 62 -10.06 12.45 3.57
C VAL A 62 -8.94 12.90 2.64
N TYR A 63 -7.74 12.33 2.79
CA TYR A 63 -6.60 12.64 1.93
C TYR A 63 -6.83 12.15 0.49
N LEU A 64 -7.39 10.95 0.32
CA LEU A 64 -7.79 10.43 -0.99
C LEU A 64 -8.81 11.35 -1.66
N LEU A 65 -9.83 11.81 -0.92
CA LEU A 65 -10.81 12.78 -1.42
C LEU A 65 -10.17 14.11 -1.82
N PHE A 66 -9.27 14.66 -0.98
CA PHE A 66 -8.56 15.90 -1.28
C PHE A 66 -7.80 15.82 -2.61
N ILE A 67 -7.10 14.71 -2.86
CA ILE A 67 -6.34 14.54 -4.10
C ILE A 67 -7.24 14.26 -5.30
N MET A 68 -8.33 13.49 -5.12
CA MET A 68 -9.32 13.35 -6.19
C MET A 68 -9.84 14.72 -6.62
N CYS A 69 -10.18 15.60 -5.67
CA CYS A 69 -10.55 16.98 -5.97
C CYS A 69 -9.45 17.76 -6.68
N GLU A 70 -8.20 17.69 -6.21
CA GLU A 70 -7.06 18.35 -6.87
C GLU A 70 -6.87 17.88 -8.32
N PHE A 71 -7.02 16.57 -8.55
CA PHE A 71 -6.91 15.96 -9.86
C PHE A 71 -8.02 16.42 -10.82
N TYR A 72 -9.26 16.49 -10.33
CA TYR A 72 -10.39 17.00 -11.14
C TYR A 72 -10.19 18.46 -11.55
N VAL A 73 -9.63 19.30 -10.66
CA VAL A 73 -9.41 20.73 -10.94
C VAL A 73 -8.24 20.96 -11.91
N LYS A 74 -7.20 20.11 -11.88
CA LYS A 74 -5.98 20.29 -12.69
C LYS A 74 -6.05 19.72 -14.12
N SER A 75 -7.17 19.12 -14.54
CA SER A 75 -7.27 18.52 -15.88
C SER A 75 -7.34 19.59 -16.98
N SER A 76 -6.18 20.01 -17.49
CA SER A 76 -6.06 20.88 -18.68
C SER A 76 -6.66 20.20 -19.91
N GLN A 77 -7.26 20.98 -20.82
CA GLN A 77 -7.84 20.46 -22.06
C GLN A 77 -6.77 19.79 -22.95
N ASN A 78 -6.97 18.52 -23.28
CA ASN A 78 -6.06 17.79 -24.17
C ASN A 78 -6.32 18.12 -25.66
N PHE A 79 -5.35 17.89 -26.54
CA PHE A 79 -5.50 18.11 -27.99
C PHE A 79 -6.61 17.28 -28.62
N TYR A 80 -6.83 16.07 -28.11
CA TYR A 80 -7.95 15.21 -28.50
C TYR A 80 -9.30 15.82 -28.11
N GLU A 81 -9.36 16.52 -26.97
CA GLU A 81 -10.58 17.16 -26.47
C GLU A 81 -10.88 18.45 -27.24
N ILE A 82 -9.84 19.21 -27.59
CA ILE A 82 -9.94 20.39 -28.47
C ILE A 82 -10.52 20.00 -29.83
N LEU A 83 -10.07 18.87 -30.40
CA LEU A 83 -10.59 18.36 -31.68
C LEU A 83 -11.91 17.56 -31.54
N LYS A 84 -12.35 17.29 -30.30
CA LYS A 84 -13.52 16.46 -29.96
C LYS A 84 -13.47 15.07 -30.58
N ILE A 85 -12.30 14.44 -30.57
CA ILE A 85 -12.06 13.08 -31.09
C ILE A 85 -11.57 12.19 -29.94
N SER A 86 -12.01 10.92 -29.89
CA SER A 86 -11.43 9.97 -28.95
C SER A 86 -10.04 9.50 -29.43
N PRO A 87 -9.05 9.36 -28.54
CA PRO A 87 -7.71 8.86 -28.91
C PRO A 87 -7.75 7.50 -29.63
N TYR A 88 -8.74 6.67 -29.30
CA TYR A 88 -8.91 5.31 -29.80
C TYR A 88 -9.54 5.21 -31.20
N SER A 89 -10.27 6.23 -31.65
CA SER A 89 -10.98 6.19 -32.95
C SER A 89 -10.31 7.02 -34.04
N LEU A 90 -9.08 7.49 -33.79
CA LEU A 90 -8.39 8.40 -34.68
C LEU A 90 -7.99 7.72 -36.00
N SER A 91 -8.60 8.16 -37.09
CA SER A 91 -8.16 7.92 -38.47
C SER A 91 -7.79 9.27 -39.10
N LYS A 92 -6.79 9.29 -40.00
CA LYS A 92 -6.34 10.52 -40.69
C LYS A 92 -7.50 11.27 -41.36
N GLY A 93 -8.47 10.54 -41.94
CA GLY A 93 -9.68 11.12 -42.52
C GLY A 93 -10.63 11.76 -41.49
N LYS A 94 -10.85 11.08 -40.35
CA LYS A 94 -11.66 11.61 -39.24
C LYS A 94 -11.02 12.86 -38.61
N LEU A 95 -9.69 12.86 -38.47
CA LEU A 95 -8.94 14.02 -37.98
C LEU A 95 -9.15 15.24 -38.86
N LYS A 96 -8.96 15.11 -40.19
CA LYS A 96 -9.12 16.21 -41.14
C LYS A 96 -10.56 16.76 -41.17
N THR A 97 -11.56 15.88 -41.15
CA THR A 97 -12.97 16.27 -41.16
C THR A 97 -13.39 17.02 -39.88
N HIS A 98 -12.98 16.53 -38.70
CA HIS A 98 -13.24 17.20 -37.43
C HIS A 98 -12.52 18.54 -37.33
N PHE A 99 -11.25 18.61 -37.76
CA PHE A 99 -10.51 19.86 -37.82
C PHE A 99 -11.24 20.90 -38.70
N HIS A 100 -11.65 20.53 -39.91
CA HIS A 100 -12.36 21.45 -40.80
C HIS A 100 -13.68 21.94 -40.21
N LYS A 101 -14.48 21.03 -39.61
CA LYS A 101 -15.74 21.38 -38.95
C LYS A 101 -15.58 22.39 -37.81
N ILE A 102 -14.50 22.29 -37.03
CA ILE A 102 -14.22 23.20 -35.91
C ILE A 102 -13.58 24.50 -36.42
N ALA A 103 -12.65 24.41 -37.37
CA ALA A 103 -11.99 25.57 -37.98
C ALA A 103 -13.00 26.51 -38.64
N LEU A 104 -14.03 25.98 -39.33
CA LEU A 104 -15.10 26.80 -39.91
C LEU A 104 -15.91 27.59 -38.88
N LYS A 105 -15.95 27.13 -37.63
CA LYS A 105 -16.66 27.80 -36.52
C LYS A 105 -15.80 28.86 -35.85
N ILE A 106 -14.50 28.60 -35.68
CA ILE A 106 -13.57 29.43 -34.90
C ILE A 106 -12.72 30.36 -35.80
N HIS A 107 -12.92 30.33 -37.13
CA HIS A 107 -12.11 31.12 -38.06
C HIS A 107 -12.14 32.63 -37.73
N PRO A 108 -10.97 33.29 -37.59
CA PRO A 108 -10.89 34.69 -37.15
C PRO A 108 -11.62 35.66 -38.11
N ASP A 109 -11.69 35.32 -39.40
CA ASP A 109 -12.42 36.12 -40.41
C ASP A 109 -13.94 36.16 -40.18
N LYS A 110 -14.51 35.12 -39.53
CA LYS A 110 -15.95 35.08 -39.23
C LYS A 110 -16.30 35.69 -37.88
N ILE A 111 -15.34 35.82 -36.97
CA ILE A 111 -15.57 36.31 -35.62
C ILE A 111 -14.67 37.53 -35.37
N LYS A 112 -15.23 38.73 -35.57
CA LYS A 112 -14.51 40.01 -35.38
C LYS A 112 -13.94 40.22 -33.96
N ASN A 113 -14.45 39.49 -32.96
CA ASN A 113 -13.95 39.46 -31.58
C ASN A 113 -13.50 38.05 -31.13
N GLY A 114 -13.16 37.18 -32.08
CA GLY A 114 -12.83 35.78 -31.78
C GLY A 114 -11.46 35.65 -31.12
N ASP A 115 -11.35 34.73 -30.16
CA ASP A 115 -10.07 34.35 -29.57
C ASP A 115 -9.17 33.70 -30.62
N ALA A 116 -8.34 34.52 -31.29
CA ALA A 116 -7.33 34.03 -32.23
C ALA A 116 -6.42 32.96 -31.59
N THR A 117 -6.28 33.02 -30.26
CA THR A 117 -5.58 32.04 -29.42
C THR A 117 -6.20 30.64 -29.52
N GLU A 118 -7.53 30.50 -29.55
CA GLU A 118 -8.20 29.20 -29.70
C GLU A 118 -7.96 28.60 -31.09
N PHE A 119 -8.00 29.41 -32.15
CA PHE A 119 -7.69 28.96 -33.50
C PHE A 119 -6.25 28.48 -33.63
N ILE A 120 -5.29 29.21 -33.02
CA ILE A 120 -3.88 28.80 -32.98
C ILE A 120 -3.73 27.47 -32.25
N ARG A 121 -4.39 27.28 -31.10
CA ARG A 121 -4.39 26.01 -30.36
C ARG A 121 -4.98 24.85 -31.18
N LEU A 122 -6.08 25.09 -31.89
CA LEU A 122 -6.71 24.09 -32.77
C LEU A 122 -5.76 23.67 -33.89
N ARG A 123 -5.08 24.63 -34.52
CA ARG A 123 -4.10 24.36 -35.59
C ARG A 123 -2.89 23.58 -35.05
N LEU A 124 -2.39 23.95 -33.87
CA LEU A 124 -1.32 23.22 -33.20
C LEU A 124 -1.73 21.76 -32.90
N ALA A 125 -2.93 21.56 -32.35
CA ALA A 125 -3.47 20.23 -32.07
C ALA A 125 -3.54 19.37 -33.35
N TYR A 126 -4.05 19.93 -34.46
CA TYR A 126 -4.10 19.21 -35.73
C TYR A 126 -2.71 18.84 -36.25
N ASN A 127 -1.76 19.77 -36.24
CA ASN A 127 -0.39 19.54 -36.73
C ASN A 127 0.31 18.41 -35.96
N VAL A 128 0.19 18.44 -34.63
CA VAL A 128 0.80 17.44 -33.74
C VAL A 128 0.17 16.06 -33.92
N LEU A 129 -1.16 15.98 -33.97
CA LEU A 129 -1.85 14.71 -34.13
C LEU A 129 -1.76 14.14 -35.56
N SER A 130 -1.51 14.99 -36.56
CA SER A 130 -1.38 14.55 -37.95
C SER A 130 -0.05 13.84 -38.22
N ASN A 131 1.02 14.21 -37.52
CA ASN A 131 2.32 13.56 -37.65
C ASN A 131 2.47 12.44 -36.61
N GLU A 132 2.70 11.21 -37.05
CA GLU A 132 2.79 10.02 -36.19
C GLU A 132 3.88 10.15 -35.12
N LYS A 133 5.03 10.73 -35.45
CA LYS A 133 6.13 10.94 -34.49
C LYS A 133 5.78 11.97 -33.42
N GLN A 134 5.17 13.09 -33.82
CA GLN A 134 4.78 14.15 -32.88
C GLN A 134 3.61 13.70 -32.00
N ARG A 135 2.68 12.94 -32.58
CA ARG A 135 1.62 12.27 -31.83
C ARG A 135 2.20 11.31 -30.79
N PHE A 136 3.17 10.48 -31.17
CA PHE A 136 3.83 9.55 -30.26
C PHE A 136 4.52 10.26 -29.09
N ALA A 137 5.19 11.39 -29.36
CA ALA A 137 5.81 12.21 -28.32
C ALA A 137 4.77 12.89 -27.41
N TYR A 138 3.71 13.46 -28.00
CA TYR A 138 2.64 14.12 -27.26
C TYR A 138 1.92 13.15 -26.32
N GLU A 139 1.62 11.93 -26.77
CA GLU A 139 0.94 10.91 -25.96
C GLU A 139 1.75 10.57 -24.68
N ARG A 140 3.10 10.65 -24.71
CA ARG A 140 3.98 10.24 -23.59
C ARG A 140 4.55 11.37 -22.74
N LEU A 141 4.90 12.49 -23.36
CA LEU A 141 5.61 13.59 -22.70
C LEU A 141 4.72 14.82 -22.50
N GLY A 142 3.54 14.85 -23.14
CA GLY A 142 2.61 15.97 -23.07
C GLY A 142 3.01 17.17 -23.95
N PRO A 143 2.39 18.35 -23.73
CA PRO A 143 2.52 19.49 -24.64
C PRO A 143 3.86 20.22 -24.56
N SER A 144 4.57 20.18 -23.44
CA SER A 144 5.83 20.91 -23.24
C SER A 144 6.99 20.40 -24.10
N MET A 145 6.97 19.12 -24.50
CA MET A 145 8.07 18.47 -25.23
C MET A 145 7.84 18.38 -26.74
N ILE A 146 6.79 19.02 -27.27
CA ILE A 146 6.44 18.95 -28.69
C ILE A 146 7.53 19.57 -29.56
N GLU A 147 8.08 20.72 -29.18
CA GLU A 147 9.11 21.40 -29.95
C GLU A 147 10.40 20.58 -30.01
N TRP A 148 10.83 20.05 -28.87
CA TRP A 148 11.98 19.15 -28.76
C TRP A 148 11.78 17.86 -29.58
N SER A 149 10.56 17.29 -29.59
CA SER A 149 10.28 16.05 -30.33
C SER A 149 10.49 16.16 -31.85
N LYS A 150 10.53 17.38 -32.41
CA LYS A 150 10.76 17.59 -33.84
C LYS A 150 12.17 17.19 -34.25
N THR A 151 13.17 17.50 -33.43
CA THR A 151 14.60 17.36 -33.75
C THR A 151 15.18 15.99 -33.41
N VAL A 152 14.47 15.19 -32.61
CA VAL A 152 15.02 14.03 -31.89
C VAL A 152 14.52 12.69 -32.44
N SER A 153 15.27 11.60 -32.34
CA SER A 153 14.84 10.26 -32.80
C SER A 153 13.72 9.64 -31.94
N LEU A 154 13.05 8.59 -32.42
CA LEU A 154 12.02 7.88 -31.65
C LEU A 154 12.57 7.22 -30.37
N TYR A 155 13.81 6.72 -30.42
CA TYR A 155 14.46 6.06 -29.28
C TYR A 155 14.75 7.03 -28.15
N GLU A 156 15.22 8.24 -28.47
CA GLU A 156 15.46 9.30 -27.49
C GLU A 156 14.14 9.77 -26.85
N ILE A 157 13.04 9.86 -27.61
CA ILE A 157 11.71 10.15 -27.05
C ILE A 157 11.30 9.08 -26.02
N LEU A 158 11.53 7.81 -26.34
CA LEU A 158 11.21 6.69 -25.44
C LEU A 158 12.08 6.71 -24.18
N PHE A 159 13.38 6.99 -24.32
CA PHE A 159 14.29 7.09 -23.18
C PHE A 159 13.89 8.24 -22.24
N GLU A 160 13.60 9.42 -22.80
CA GLU A 160 13.16 10.57 -21.99
C GLU A 160 11.81 10.32 -21.32
N SER A 161 10.94 9.48 -21.92
CA SER A 161 9.67 9.06 -21.31
C SER A 161 9.86 8.14 -20.09
N ILE A 162 10.90 7.29 -20.09
CA ILE A 162 11.17 6.32 -19.01
C ILE A 162 11.97 6.94 -17.86
N LYS A 163 12.79 7.94 -18.15
CA LYS A 163 13.62 8.64 -17.17
C LYS A 163 12.88 9.13 -15.90
N PRO A 164 11.72 9.83 -15.98
CA PRO A 164 11.00 10.28 -14.78
C PRO A 164 10.47 9.10 -13.95
N THR A 165 10.00 8.05 -14.60
CA THR A 165 9.60 6.78 -13.96
C THR A 165 10.78 6.22 -13.17
N PHE A 166 11.94 6.04 -13.80
CA PHE A 166 13.12 5.48 -13.12
C PHE A 166 13.57 6.32 -11.92
N GLN A 167 13.56 7.65 -12.06
CA GLN A 167 13.91 8.56 -10.96
C GLN A 167 12.94 8.42 -9.77
N PHE A 168 11.64 8.28 -10.04
CA PHE A 168 10.63 8.14 -9.01
C PHE A 168 10.78 6.83 -8.22
N TYR A 169 10.81 5.68 -8.90
CA TYR A 169 10.95 4.37 -8.24
C TYR A 169 12.34 4.19 -7.61
N GLY A 170 13.40 4.67 -8.28
CA GLY A 170 14.74 4.68 -7.72
C GLY A 170 14.82 5.48 -6.42
N GLY A 171 14.16 6.64 -6.36
CA GLY A 171 14.04 7.45 -5.15
C GLY A 171 13.32 6.70 -4.01
N ILE A 172 12.23 5.99 -4.31
CA ILE A 172 11.47 5.20 -3.31
C ILE A 172 12.32 4.07 -2.73
N ILE A 173 13.02 3.32 -3.60
CA ILE A 173 13.91 2.22 -3.18
C ILE A 173 15.05 2.78 -2.34
N PHE A 174 15.66 3.89 -2.77
CA PHE A 174 16.75 4.53 -2.05
C PHE A 174 16.33 4.99 -0.65
N VAL A 175 15.20 5.70 -0.51
CA VAL A 175 14.69 6.13 0.79
C VAL A 175 14.33 4.93 1.67
N SER A 176 13.78 3.86 1.10
CA SER A 176 13.49 2.62 1.83
C SER A 176 14.76 1.98 2.40
N LEU A 177 15.84 1.96 1.62
CA LEU A 177 17.15 1.46 2.05
C LEU A 177 17.73 2.33 3.18
N VAL A 178 17.65 3.66 3.04
CA VAL A 178 18.09 4.60 4.09
C VAL A 178 17.31 4.41 5.39
N PHE A 179 15.98 4.25 5.33
CA PHE A 179 15.18 3.98 6.53
C PHE A 179 15.48 2.64 7.19
N ASN A 180 15.85 1.64 6.38
CA ASN A 180 16.30 0.36 6.91
C ASN A 180 17.64 0.50 7.65
N PHE A 181 18.60 1.22 7.06
CA PHE A 181 19.89 1.48 7.69
C PHE A 181 19.76 2.28 9.00
N LEU A 182 18.84 3.25 9.04
CA LEU A 182 18.56 4.04 10.24
C LEU A 182 17.76 3.29 11.32
N GLY A 183 17.25 2.09 11.03
CA GLY A 183 16.49 1.28 11.99
C GLY A 183 15.13 1.85 12.39
N ILE A 184 14.66 2.93 11.75
CA ILE A 184 13.39 3.59 12.06
C ILE A 184 12.21 2.69 11.68
N LYS A 185 12.33 1.98 10.55
CA LYS A 185 11.37 0.99 10.07
C LYS A 185 12.12 -0.18 9.41
N PRO A 186 12.32 -1.31 10.10
CA PRO A 186 12.99 -2.46 9.49
C PRO A 186 12.15 -3.02 8.35
N LEU A 187 12.81 -3.47 7.29
CA LEU A 187 12.26 -3.97 6.02
C LEU A 187 11.58 -5.35 6.16
N LYS A 188 10.69 -5.51 7.15
CA LYS A 188 10.17 -6.82 7.56
C LYS A 188 9.15 -7.39 6.57
N THR A 189 8.53 -6.56 5.74
CA THR A 189 7.35 -6.94 4.96
C THR A 189 7.63 -6.87 3.45
N PHE A 190 8.05 -7.98 2.84
CA PHE A 190 8.44 -8.02 1.41
C PHE A 190 7.31 -7.64 0.42
N TRP A 191 6.05 -7.82 0.80
CA TRP A 191 4.89 -7.62 -0.08
C TRP A 191 4.76 -6.21 -0.67
N TYR A 192 5.27 -5.17 -0.01
CA TYR A 192 5.18 -3.81 -0.55
C TYR A 192 6.01 -3.65 -1.83
N PHE A 193 7.17 -4.31 -1.93
CA PHE A 193 7.99 -4.27 -3.14
C PHE A 193 7.30 -4.94 -4.31
N TYR A 194 6.49 -5.97 -4.04
CA TYR A 194 5.68 -6.61 -5.07
C TYR A 194 4.62 -5.65 -5.62
N ILE A 195 3.96 -4.86 -4.75
CA ILE A 195 2.99 -3.85 -5.18
C ILE A 195 3.68 -2.75 -5.99
N ILE A 196 4.81 -2.22 -5.50
CA ILE A 196 5.59 -1.22 -6.25
C ILE A 196 6.06 -1.78 -7.60
N GLY A 197 6.53 -3.02 -7.63
CA GLY A 197 6.95 -3.71 -8.85
C GLY A 197 5.81 -3.91 -9.83
N LEU A 198 4.61 -4.30 -9.35
CA LEU A 198 3.41 -4.41 -10.16
C LEU A 198 2.99 -3.05 -10.75
N TRP A 199 3.09 -1.98 -9.97
CA TRP A 199 2.81 -0.63 -10.47
C TRP A 199 3.85 -0.17 -11.49
N PHE A 200 5.13 -0.47 -11.27
CA PHE A 200 6.21 -0.18 -12.23
C PHE A 200 6.00 -0.91 -13.56
N THR A 201 5.65 -2.20 -13.53
CA THR A 201 5.41 -2.95 -14.78
C THR A 201 4.18 -2.43 -15.52
N LEU A 202 3.11 -2.04 -14.81
CA LEU A 202 1.94 -1.39 -15.41
C LEU A 202 2.30 -0.05 -16.06
N GLU A 203 3.16 0.75 -15.44
CA GLU A 203 3.59 2.03 -15.98
C GLU A 203 4.45 1.86 -17.25
N VAL A 204 5.43 0.96 -17.21
CA VAL A 204 6.25 0.61 -18.39
C VAL A 204 5.37 0.09 -19.53
N LEU A 205 4.37 -0.74 -19.22
CA LEU A 205 3.44 -1.26 -20.21
C LEU A 205 2.60 -0.14 -20.86
N SER A 206 2.18 0.86 -20.08
CA SER A 206 1.49 2.05 -20.57
C SER A 206 2.38 3.02 -21.37
N ILE A 207 3.70 3.05 -21.13
CA ILE A 207 4.64 3.81 -21.98
C ILE A 207 4.81 3.11 -23.33
N ILE A 208 4.91 1.78 -23.33
CA ILE A 208 5.11 0.98 -24.54
C ILE A 208 3.83 1.00 -25.40
N ARG A 209 2.64 0.92 -24.79
CA ARG A 209 1.36 0.85 -25.51
C ARG A 209 0.62 2.19 -25.53
N SER A 210 0.14 2.59 -26.70
CA SER A 210 -0.76 3.76 -26.85
C SER A 210 -2.22 3.52 -26.40
N TYR A 211 -2.52 2.37 -25.77
CA TYR A 211 -3.87 2.03 -25.27
C TYR A 211 -3.80 1.63 -23.79
N PRO A 212 -4.74 2.09 -22.93
CA PRO A 212 -4.77 1.68 -21.54
C PRO A 212 -5.11 0.19 -21.41
N ILE A 213 -4.43 -0.49 -20.49
CA ILE A 213 -4.68 -1.90 -20.18
C ILE A 213 -5.88 -2.01 -19.23
N PHE A 214 -6.66 -3.08 -19.35
CA PHE A 214 -7.73 -3.42 -18.39
C PHE A 214 -7.14 -3.64 -16.98
N PRO A 215 -7.76 -3.15 -15.89
CA PRO A 215 -9.07 -2.51 -15.79
C PRO A 215 -9.06 -0.97 -15.94
N PHE A 216 -7.89 -0.35 -16.15
CA PHE A 216 -7.75 1.12 -16.19
C PHE A 216 -8.53 1.79 -17.32
N ASN A 217 -8.83 1.06 -18.40
CA ASN A 217 -9.71 1.55 -19.47
C ASN A 217 -11.12 1.90 -18.96
N PHE A 218 -11.61 1.28 -17.88
CA PHE A 218 -12.92 1.58 -17.28
C PHE A 218 -12.86 2.78 -16.33
N ILE A 219 -11.75 2.95 -15.63
CA ILE A 219 -11.56 4.00 -14.60
C ILE A 219 -11.13 5.33 -15.23
N PHE A 220 -10.31 5.28 -16.29
CA PHE A 220 -9.73 6.45 -16.94
C PHE A 220 -10.15 6.50 -18.41
N LEU A 221 -11.44 6.74 -18.67
CA LEU A 221 -11.92 6.99 -20.02
C LEU A 221 -11.22 8.22 -20.61
N ARG A 222 -10.66 8.08 -21.82
CA ARG A 222 -10.14 9.17 -22.67
C ARG A 222 -8.85 9.86 -22.20
N LYS A 223 -8.16 9.34 -21.17
CA LYS A 223 -6.89 9.90 -20.68
C LYS A 223 -5.68 9.44 -21.49
N LEU A 224 -4.70 10.34 -21.64
CA LEU A 224 -3.45 10.08 -22.36
C LEU A 224 -2.42 9.34 -21.49
N PRO A 225 -1.45 8.62 -22.09
CA PRO A 225 -0.40 7.93 -21.33
C PRO A 225 0.35 8.81 -20.34
N PHE A 226 0.68 10.06 -20.69
CA PHE A 226 1.34 10.99 -19.77
C PHE A 226 0.46 11.41 -18.57
N GLU A 227 -0.84 11.62 -18.80
CA GLU A 227 -1.79 11.93 -17.73
C GLU A 227 -2.01 10.72 -16.82
N PHE A 228 -2.02 9.52 -17.42
CA PHE A 228 -2.09 8.27 -16.68
C PHE A 228 -0.85 8.11 -15.78
N LEU A 229 0.34 8.41 -16.30
CA LEU A 229 1.60 8.31 -15.55
C LEU A 229 1.63 9.25 -14.34
N THR A 230 1.19 10.50 -14.52
CA THR A 230 1.08 11.45 -13.40
C THR A 230 0.05 11.00 -12.37
N THR A 231 -1.09 10.48 -12.81
CA THR A 231 -2.12 9.90 -11.94
C THR A 231 -1.60 8.69 -11.17
N ILE A 232 -0.79 7.87 -11.84
CA ILE A 232 -0.18 6.70 -11.23
C ILE A 232 0.78 7.12 -10.13
N HIS A 233 1.67 8.09 -10.39
CA HIS A 233 2.62 8.56 -9.38
C HIS A 233 1.92 9.24 -8.21
N THR A 234 0.85 10.00 -8.44
CA THR A 234 0.07 10.59 -7.33
C THR A 234 -0.60 9.50 -6.50
N PHE A 235 -1.21 8.50 -7.13
CA PHE A 235 -1.79 7.37 -6.40
C PHE A 235 -0.73 6.57 -5.64
N LEU A 236 0.44 6.34 -6.23
CA LEU A 236 1.52 5.62 -5.55
C LEU A 236 2.07 6.42 -4.37
N ARG A 237 2.15 7.75 -4.47
CA ARG A 237 2.46 8.62 -3.31
C ARG A 237 1.43 8.45 -2.20
N ILE A 238 0.12 8.43 -2.52
CA ILE A 238 -0.95 8.17 -1.53
C ILE A 238 -0.77 6.79 -0.92
N PHE A 239 -0.56 5.77 -1.75
CA PHE A 239 -0.39 4.41 -1.30
C PHE A 239 0.79 4.33 -0.33
N LEU A 240 1.94 4.90 -0.67
CA LEU A 240 3.11 4.95 0.21
C LEU A 240 2.87 5.80 1.47
N LEU A 241 2.07 6.85 1.38
CA LEU A 241 1.67 7.70 2.50
C LEU A 241 0.83 6.93 3.52
N ALA A 242 -0.20 6.26 3.00
CA ALA A 242 -1.15 5.44 3.75
C ALA A 242 -0.52 4.12 4.20
N TRP A 243 0.55 3.66 3.55
CA TRP A 243 1.16 2.36 3.84
C TRP A 243 1.64 2.23 5.29
N SER A 244 2.24 3.29 5.84
CA SER A 244 2.65 3.34 7.25
C SER A 244 1.50 3.00 8.22
N ASP A 245 0.28 3.35 7.82
CA ASP A 245 -0.92 3.21 8.63
C ASP A 245 -1.65 1.90 8.33
N ILE A 246 -1.65 1.48 7.06
CA ILE A 246 -2.16 0.19 6.59
C ILE A 246 -1.38 -0.96 7.21
N GLU A 247 -0.05 -0.85 7.33
CA GLU A 247 0.79 -1.86 7.96
C GLU A 247 0.31 -2.18 9.39
N PHE A 248 -0.01 -1.15 10.18
CA PHE A 248 -0.54 -1.29 11.54
C PHE A 248 -1.97 -1.90 11.59
N ILE A 249 -2.76 -1.71 10.53
CA ILE A 249 -4.12 -2.24 10.42
C ILE A 249 -4.11 -3.71 9.99
N LEU A 250 -3.35 -4.02 8.93
CA LEU A 250 -3.31 -5.32 8.28
C LEU A 250 -2.49 -6.32 9.09
N PHE A 251 -1.35 -5.86 9.60
CA PHE A 251 -0.50 -6.59 10.53
C PHE A 251 -0.67 -5.93 11.89
N SER A 252 -1.84 -6.14 12.50
CA SER A 252 -1.88 -6.09 13.96
C SER A 252 -0.71 -6.94 14.43
N GLU A 253 0.16 -6.39 15.28
CA GLU A 253 0.89 -7.24 16.22
C GLU A 253 -0.21 -8.12 16.82
N LYS A 254 -0.33 -9.36 16.33
CA LYS A 254 -0.79 -10.41 17.21
C LYS A 254 0.21 -10.27 18.32
N ASN A 255 -0.26 -9.98 19.52
CA ASN A 255 0.44 -10.43 20.71
C ASN A 255 0.69 -11.90 20.37
N VAL A 256 1.87 -12.20 19.84
CA VAL A 256 2.34 -13.56 19.71
C VAL A 256 2.30 -13.93 21.16
N ILE A 257 1.25 -14.66 21.56
CA ILE A 257 1.16 -15.28 22.87
C ILE A 257 2.55 -15.82 23.02
N ASP A 258 3.34 -15.26 23.92
CA ASP A 258 4.75 -15.55 23.93
C ASP A 258 4.81 -17.01 24.36
N ILE A 259 4.84 -17.91 23.38
CA ILE A 259 4.71 -19.34 23.60
C ILE A 259 5.84 -19.73 24.54
N SER A 260 6.97 -19.01 24.49
CA SER A 260 8.07 -19.12 25.44
C SER A 260 7.67 -18.77 26.87
N GLU A 261 6.92 -17.69 27.12
CA GLU A 261 6.55 -17.27 28.48
C GLU A 261 5.44 -18.16 29.05
N ASN A 262 4.43 -18.48 28.25
CA ASN A 262 3.36 -19.39 28.67
C ASN A 262 3.87 -20.83 28.82
N SER A 263 4.79 -21.30 27.97
CA SER A 263 5.43 -22.61 28.15
C SER A 263 6.33 -22.63 29.38
N LYS A 264 7.07 -21.55 29.68
CA LYS A 264 7.83 -21.43 30.94
C LYS A 264 6.92 -21.50 32.16
N LYS A 265 5.77 -20.82 32.14
CA LYS A 265 4.76 -20.87 33.22
C LYS A 265 4.18 -22.28 33.38
N ILE A 266 3.83 -22.95 32.27
CA ILE A 266 3.34 -24.33 32.30
C ILE A 266 4.41 -25.28 32.83
N PHE A 267 5.66 -25.12 32.40
CA PHE A 267 6.78 -25.95 32.85
C PHE A 267 7.07 -25.75 34.34
N SER A 268 7.07 -24.51 34.83
CA SER A 268 7.23 -24.23 36.26
C SER A 268 6.10 -24.79 37.10
N LEU A 269 4.86 -24.75 36.58
CA LEU A 269 3.70 -25.29 37.28
C LEU A 269 3.72 -26.82 37.28
N SER A 270 4.18 -27.42 36.17
CA SER A 270 4.42 -28.85 36.07
C SER A 270 5.52 -29.33 37.02
N SER A 271 6.61 -28.58 37.20
CA SER A 271 7.65 -28.96 38.16
C SER A 271 7.16 -28.87 39.60
N ILE A 272 6.38 -27.84 39.95
CA ILE A 272 5.80 -27.70 41.29
C ILE A 272 4.86 -28.87 41.59
N LEU A 273 3.98 -29.24 40.64
CA LEU A 273 3.08 -30.38 40.82
C LEU A 273 3.82 -31.71 40.95
N LEU A 274 4.93 -31.88 40.23
CA LEU A 274 5.77 -33.07 40.36
C LEU A 274 6.44 -33.14 41.74
N ASP A 275 6.95 -32.01 42.25
CA ASP A 275 7.55 -31.95 43.58
C ASP A 275 6.51 -32.21 44.68
N GLU A 276 5.32 -31.63 44.57
CA GLU A 276 4.22 -31.87 45.50
C GLU A 276 3.76 -33.33 45.46
N SER A 277 3.64 -33.93 44.27
CA SER A 277 3.33 -35.34 44.12
C SER A 277 4.40 -36.24 44.74
N ASN A 278 5.69 -35.92 44.55
CA ASN A 278 6.78 -36.67 45.15
C ASN A 278 6.78 -36.54 46.68
N HIS A 279 6.50 -35.35 47.21
CA HIS A 279 6.38 -35.12 48.65
C HIS A 279 5.19 -35.87 49.25
N LEU A 280 4.03 -35.89 48.58
CA LEU A 280 2.87 -36.67 49.01
C LEU A 280 3.18 -38.17 49.05
N LEU A 281 3.85 -38.68 48.01
CA LEU A 281 4.32 -40.06 48.00
C LEU A 281 5.29 -40.33 49.16
N GLU A 282 6.24 -39.44 49.41
CA GLU A 282 7.18 -39.58 50.53
C GLU A 282 6.48 -39.56 51.89
N MET A 283 5.46 -38.72 52.05
CA MET A 283 4.61 -38.67 53.25
C MET A 283 3.82 -39.98 53.43
N GLU A 284 3.25 -40.54 52.36
CA GLU A 284 2.60 -41.87 52.41
C GLU A 284 3.60 -42.97 52.76
N TYR A 285 4.84 -42.86 52.29
CA TYR A 285 5.92 -43.81 52.60
C TYR A 285 6.51 -43.63 54.00
N SER A 286 6.31 -42.48 54.67
CA SER A 286 6.86 -42.22 56.00
C SER A 286 6.43 -43.26 57.03
N CYS A 287 5.22 -43.81 56.88
CA CYS A 287 4.66 -44.87 57.71
C CYS A 287 5.40 -46.22 57.60
N TYR A 288 6.19 -46.43 56.53
CA TYR A 288 6.88 -47.69 56.27
C TYR A 288 8.33 -47.74 56.81
N GLY A 289 8.83 -46.64 57.38
CA GLY A 289 10.16 -46.55 58.00
C GLY A 289 11.34 -46.86 57.05
N ASP A 290 12.56 -46.94 57.60
CA ASP A 290 13.85 -47.15 56.87
C ASP A 290 13.97 -48.49 56.12
N LYS A 291 12.89 -49.24 55.94
CA LYS A 291 12.85 -50.49 55.16
C LYS A 291 12.89 -50.17 53.67
N SER A 292 14.08 -49.82 53.18
CA SER A 292 14.40 -49.52 51.77
C SER A 292 13.78 -50.51 50.77
N VAL A 293 13.77 -51.81 51.12
CA VAL A 293 13.23 -52.89 50.29
C VAL A 293 11.72 -52.81 50.04
N ALA A 294 10.94 -52.36 51.04
CA ALA A 294 9.49 -52.21 50.89
C ALA A 294 9.15 -51.01 50.00
N LYS A 295 9.87 -49.89 50.19
CA LYS A 295 9.76 -48.67 49.36
C LYS A 295 10.05 -48.97 47.89
N ASP A 296 11.13 -49.71 47.61
CA ASP A 296 11.51 -50.07 46.23
C ASP A 296 10.51 -51.03 45.57
N ARG A 297 9.98 -52.00 46.32
CA ARG A 297 8.96 -52.94 45.81
C ARG A 297 7.66 -52.22 45.48
N ILE A 298 7.20 -51.30 46.33
CA ILE A 298 5.98 -50.52 46.08
C ILE A 298 6.20 -49.55 44.91
N LYS A 299 7.32 -48.84 44.86
CA LYS A 299 7.69 -47.96 43.73
C LYS A 299 7.71 -48.72 42.40
N LYS A 300 8.28 -49.93 42.38
CA LYS A 300 8.28 -50.80 41.21
C LYS A 300 6.86 -51.20 40.81
N ARG A 301 6.02 -51.56 41.77
CA ARG A 301 4.62 -51.95 41.52
C ARG A 301 3.77 -50.80 40.99
N ILE A 302 3.93 -49.59 41.55
CA ILE A 302 3.25 -48.39 41.05
C ILE A 302 3.68 -48.10 39.62
N LYS A 303 4.98 -48.19 39.32
CA LYS A 303 5.49 -48.00 37.95
C LYS A 303 4.87 -48.99 36.97
N GLU A 304 4.73 -50.26 37.35
CA GLU A 304 4.06 -51.29 36.55
C GLU A 304 2.58 -50.94 36.30
N VAL A 305 1.83 -50.55 37.34
CA VAL A 305 0.40 -50.20 37.23
C VAL A 305 0.19 -48.94 36.37
N VAL A 306 1.05 -47.93 36.51
CA VAL A 306 0.98 -46.72 35.69
C VAL A 306 1.24 -47.05 34.22
N LEU A 307 2.25 -47.87 33.92
CA LEU A 307 2.51 -48.35 32.57
C LEU A 307 1.33 -49.13 32.00
N GLU A 308 0.75 -50.04 32.77
CA GLU A 308 -0.41 -50.83 32.35
C GLU A 308 -1.63 -49.93 32.04
N ASN A 309 -1.91 -48.94 32.90
CA ASN A 309 -2.98 -47.97 32.67
C ASN A 309 -2.72 -47.10 31.44
N GLN A 310 -1.48 -46.68 31.21
CA GLN A 310 -1.12 -45.87 30.04
C GLN A 310 -1.25 -46.67 28.73
N VAL A 311 -0.82 -47.93 28.73
CA VAL A 311 -1.01 -48.84 27.60
C VAL A 311 -2.50 -49.09 27.34
N ASN A 312 -3.29 -49.34 28.38
CA ASN A 312 -4.74 -49.52 28.25
C ASN A 312 -5.44 -48.25 27.74
N PHE A 313 -5.00 -47.07 28.17
CA PHE A 313 -5.52 -45.79 27.69
C PHE A 313 -5.25 -45.60 26.19
N GLU A 314 -4.01 -45.84 25.73
CA GLU A 314 -3.67 -45.72 24.31
C GLU A 314 -4.38 -46.78 23.45
N LEU A 315 -4.50 -48.03 23.94
CA LEU A 315 -5.29 -49.07 23.26
C LEU A 315 -6.78 -48.67 23.12
N ASN A 316 -7.37 -48.07 24.16
CA ASN A 316 -8.75 -47.58 24.11
C ASN A 316 -8.91 -46.35 23.21
N ARG A 317 -7.87 -45.52 23.08
CA ARG A 317 -7.84 -44.38 22.16
C ARG A 317 -7.77 -44.84 20.71
N LEU A 318 -6.94 -45.84 20.41
CA LEU A 318 -6.83 -46.44 19.07
C LEU A 318 -8.15 -47.10 18.65
N LYS A 319 -8.80 -47.87 19.55
CA LYS A 319 -10.14 -48.45 19.33
C LYS A 319 -11.27 -47.45 19.08
N LYS A 320 -11.08 -46.16 19.39
CA LYS A 320 -12.05 -45.10 19.13
C LYS A 320 -11.79 -44.35 17.81
N LEU A 321 -10.63 -44.58 17.20
CA LEU A 321 -10.21 -43.95 15.95
C LEU A 321 -10.45 -44.85 14.74
N ASP A 322 -10.48 -46.18 14.96
CA ASP A 322 -11.11 -47.17 14.08
C ASP A 322 -12.64 -47.17 14.28
#